data_AF-A0A8D0UIN0-F1
#
_entry.id   AF-A0A8D0UIN0-F1
#
_cell.length_a   1.000
_cell.length_b   1.000
_cell.length_c   1.000
_cell.angle_alpha   90.00
_cell.angle_beta   90.00
_cell.angle_gamma   90.00
#
_symmetry.space_group_name_H-M   'P 1'
#
loop_
_entity.id
_entity.type
_entity.pdbx_description
1 polymer ?
#
loop_
_entity_poly.entity_id
_entity_poly.type
_entity_poly.pdbx_seq_one_letter_code
_entity_poly.pdbx_strand_id
1 'polypeptide(L)' 'MLKEDCASELKVHLANSLPLPSSVTRPRIDLIVFVINLHSKHSLRNVEESLHHVDATFFLGKVSFLVTGDRRLP' A
#
# COMPACT_ATOMS: atom_id res chain seq x y z
N MET A 1 -12.46 -16.31 -28.85
CA MET A 1 -11.92 -15.46 -27.77
C MET A 1 -12.57 -15.92 -26.48
N LEU A 2 -11.83 -16.56 -25.58
CA LEU A 2 -12.34 -16.92 -24.26
C LEU A 2 -12.56 -15.62 -23.49
N LYS A 3 -13.82 -15.21 -23.36
CA LYS A 3 -14.20 -14.11 -22.48
C LYS A 3 -14.29 -14.73 -21.09
N GLU A 4 -13.15 -14.83 -20.41
CA GLU A 4 -13.15 -15.22 -19.01
C GLU A 4 -13.92 -14.15 -18.24
N ASP A 5 -15.01 -14.59 -17.61
CA ASP A 5 -15.71 -13.80 -16.61
C ASP A 5 -14.74 -13.65 -15.43
N CYS A 6 -13.95 -12.58 -15.43
CA CYS A 6 -13.07 -12.25 -14.31
C CYS A 6 -13.94 -11.80 -13.12
N ALA A 7 -14.59 -12.76 -12.45
CA ALA A 7 -15.33 -12.58 -11.21
C ALA A 7 -14.39 -12.32 -10.00
N SER A 8 -13.29 -11.60 -10.21
CA SER A 8 -12.37 -11.22 -9.15
C SER A 8 -12.82 -9.89 -8.56
N GLU A 9 -13.50 -9.95 -7.42
CA GLU A 9 -13.90 -8.77 -6.65
C GLU A 9 -12.63 -8.04 -6.15
N LEU A 10 -12.40 -6.82 -6.63
CA LEU A 10 -11.31 -5.96 -6.15
C LEU A 10 -11.80 -5.10 -4.98
N LYS A 11 -11.22 -5.32 -3.80
CA LYS A 11 -11.47 -4.49 -2.60
C LYS A 11 -10.28 -3.57 -2.34
N VAL A 12 -10.56 -2.28 -2.16
CA VAL A 12 -9.55 -1.28 -1.83
C VAL A 12 -9.79 -0.78 -0.41
N HIS A 13 -8.75 -0.84 0.41
CA HIS A 13 -8.75 -0.32 1.78
C HIS A 13 -7.70 0.79 1.88
N LEU A 14 -8.05 1.89 2.55
CA LEU A 14 -7.17 3.02 2.78
C LEU A 14 -6.80 3.10 4.26
N ALA A 15 -5.55 3.46 4.53
CA ALA A 15 -5.04 3.70 5.87
C ALA A 15 -4.04 4.85 5.84
N ASN A 16 -4.01 5.64 6.91
CA ASN A 16 -3.07 6.76 7.04
C ASN A 16 -1.67 6.29 7.46
N SER A 17 -1.58 5.21 8.25
CA SER A 17 -0.34 4.66 8.78
C SER A 17 -0.52 3.21 9.24
N LEU A 18 0.58 2.54 9.57
CA LEU A 18 0.59 1.24 10.23
C LEU A 18 1.22 1.35 11.63
N PRO A 19 0.86 0.45 12.57
CA PRO A 19 -0.06 -0.68 12.42
C PRO A 19 -1.53 -0.24 12.34
N LEU A 20 -2.36 -1.05 11.71
CA LEU A 20 -3.81 -0.83 11.73
C LEU A 20 -4.34 -1.02 13.17
N PRO A 21 -5.35 -0.23 13.59
CA PRO A 21 -6.01 -0.46 14.87
C PRO A 21 -6.61 -1.87 14.91
N SER A 22 -6.68 -2.46 16.11
CA SER A 22 -7.24 -3.79 16.30
C SER A 22 -8.72 -3.82 15.91
N SER A 23 -9.04 -4.40 14.75
CA SER A 23 -10.43 -4.69 14.36
C SER A 23 -10.74 -6.16 14.59
N VAL A 24 -11.98 -6.46 15.00
CA VAL A 24 -12.49 -7.83 15.14
C VAL A 24 -12.55 -8.58 13.80
N THR A 25 -12.59 -7.85 12.69
CA THR A 25 -12.55 -8.39 11.32
C THR A 25 -11.42 -7.70 10.54
N ARG A 26 -10.30 -8.41 10.35
CA ARG A 26 -9.19 -7.93 9.50
C ARG A 26 -9.36 -8.50 8.09
N PRO A 27 -9.60 -7.68 7.06
CA PRO A 27 -9.68 -8.18 5.70
C PRO A 27 -8.33 -8.78 5.30
N ARG A 28 -8.36 -9.78 4.43
CA ARG A 28 -7.15 -10.32 3.78
C ARG A 28 -6.57 -9.22 2.89
N ILE A 29 -5.27 -8.97 3.01
CA ILE A 29 -4.55 -7.98 2.21
C ILE A 29 -3.61 -8.75 1.29
N ASP A 30 -3.79 -8.60 -0.02
CA ASP A 30 -2.96 -9.26 -1.03
C ASP A 30 -1.84 -8.35 -1.57
N LEU A 31 -2.00 -7.03 -1.45
CA LEU A 31 -1.03 -6.01 -1.88
C LEU A 31 -1.11 -4.78 -0.96
N ILE A 32 0.04 -4.21 -0.62
CA ILE A 32 0.17 -2.92 0.07
C ILE A 32 0.86 -1.93 -0.86
N VAL A 33 0.28 -0.74 -1.03
CA VAL A 33 0.90 0.35 -1.77
C VAL A 33 1.17 1.52 -0.83
N PHE A 34 2.45 1.82 -0.59
CA PHE A 34 2.85 3.01 0.16
C PHE A 34 2.94 4.20 -0.78
N VAL A 35 2.02 5.17 -0.61
CA VAL A 35 2.05 6.42 -1.36
C VAL A 35 2.95 7.41 -0.63
N ILE A 36 4.02 7.83 -1.29
CA ILE A 36 5.01 8.79 -0.76
C ILE A 36 4.85 10.12 -1.50
N ASN A 37 4.57 11.19 -0.77
CA ASN A 37 4.57 12.54 -1.31
C ASN A 37 5.90 13.22 -1.03
N LEU A 38 6.70 13.45 -2.08
CA LEU A 38 8.04 14.06 -1.97
C LEU A 38 8.01 15.52 -1.52
N HIS A 39 6.88 16.20 -1.60
CA HIS A 39 6.72 17.55 -1.06
C HIS A 39 6.49 17.56 0.46
N SER A 40 6.31 16.39 1.10
CA SER A 40 6.03 16.27 2.53
C SER A 40 7.03 15.34 3.22
N LYS A 41 7.94 15.93 4.02
CA LYS A 41 8.84 15.15 4.89
C LYS A 41 8.07 14.24 5.86
N HIS A 42 6.90 14.68 6.31
CA HIS A 42 6.04 13.88 7.16
C HIS A 42 5.53 12.63 6.44
N SER A 43 5.20 12.73 5.15
CA SER A 43 4.80 11.56 4.35
C SER A 43 5.89 10.52 4.27
N LEU A 44 7.15 10.93 4.03
CA LEU A 44 8.29 10.01 3.99
C LEU A 44 8.49 9.33 5.35
N ARG A 45 8.57 10.11 6.44
CA ARG A 45 8.75 9.58 7.80
C ARG A 45 7.64 8.61 8.21
N ASN A 46 6.39 8.93 7.88
CA ASN A 46 5.25 8.07 8.17
C ASN A 46 5.35 6.72 7.44
N VAL A 47 5.88 6.71 6.20
CA VAL A 47 6.13 5.47 5.47
C VAL A 47 7.28 4.69 6.11
N GLU A 48 8.39 5.34 6.46
CA GLU A 48 9.51 4.70 7.19
C GLU A 48 9.03 4.02 8.49
N GLU A 49 8.25 4.74 9.31
CA GLU A 49 7.70 4.20 10.56
C GLU A 49 6.71 3.04 10.29
N SER A 50 5.84 3.17 9.29
CA SER A 50 4.86 2.14 8.92
C SER A 50 5.49 0.84 8.43
N LEU A 51 6.64 0.91 7.73
CA LEU A 51 7.34 -0.25 7.19
C LEU A 51 7.81 -1.23 8.27
N HIS A 52 8.12 -0.75 9.47
CA HIS A 52 8.51 -1.59 10.61
C HIS A 52 7.40 -2.54 11.10
N HIS A 53 6.15 -2.26 10.74
CA HIS A 53 4.98 -3.05 11.11
C HIS A 53 4.51 -4.00 10.01
N VAL A 54 5.23 -4.06 8.88
CA VAL A 54 4.93 -4.95 7.76
C VAL A 54 5.73 -6.25 7.92
N ASP A 55 5.02 -7.37 7.86
CA ASP A 55 5.64 -8.68 7.88
C ASP A 55 6.58 -8.87 6.67
N ALA A 56 7.75 -9.46 6.88
CA ALA A 56 8.79 -9.62 5.87
C ALA A 56 8.29 -10.31 4.59
N THR A 57 7.31 -11.21 4.70
CA THR A 57 6.73 -11.94 3.55
C THR A 57 6.00 -11.04 2.56
N PHE A 58 5.51 -9.87 2.99
CA PHE A 58 4.90 -8.90 2.09
C PHE A 58 5.91 -8.27 1.14
N PHE A 59 7.18 -8.13 1.53
CA PHE A 59 8.22 -7.58 0.64
C PHE A 59 8.62 -8.52 -0.50
N LEU A 60 8.13 -9.77 -0.51
CA LEU A 60 8.29 -10.71 -1.61
C LEU A 60 7.26 -10.45 -2.73
N GLY A 61 7.16 -9.20 -3.19
CA GLY A 61 6.31 -8.79 -4.31
C GLY A 61 4.90 -8.33 -3.95
N LYS A 62 4.54 -8.20 -2.67
CA LYS A 62 3.24 -7.70 -2.20
C LYS A 62 3.31 -6.29 -1.60
N VAL A 63 4.44 -5.61 -1.75
CA VAL A 63 4.61 -4.20 -1.38
C VAL A 63 5.06 -3.44 -2.62
N SER A 64 4.44 -2.30 -2.88
CA SER A 64 4.84 -1.35 -3.91
C SER A 64 4.92 0.06 -3.34
N PHE A 65 5.80 0.89 -3.92
CA PHE A 65 5.95 2.30 -3.57
C PHE A 65 5.47 3.15 -4.72
N LEU A 66 4.50 4.03 -4.44
CA LEU A 66 4.02 5.02 -5.39
C LEU A 66 4.53 6.39 -4.95
N VAL A 67 5.54 6.89 -5.65
CA VAL A 67 6.12 8.20 -5.35
C VAL A 67 5.40 9.26 -6.17
N THR A 68 5.01 10.34 -5.50
CA THR A 68 4.26 11.48 -6.08
C THR A 68 4.99 12.78 -5.79
N GLY A 69 4.79 13.79 -6.66
CA GLY A 69 5.41 15.10 -6.49
C GLY A 69 6.86 15.18 -6.98
N ASP A 70 7.38 14.16 -7.66
CA ASP A 70 8.60 14.33 -8.44
C ASP A 70 8.28 15.20 -9.66
N ARG A 71 8.92 16.38 -9.77
CA ARG A 71 8.72 17.30 -10.91
C ARG A 71 9.47 16.84 -12.17
N ARG A 72 9.81 15.56 -12.28
CA ARG A 72 10.50 14.97 -13.43
C ARG A 72 9.63 13.92 -14.10
N LEU A 73 8.66 14.40 -14.87
CA LEU A 73 8.31 13.74 -16.11
C LEU A 73 8.50 14.79 -17.23
N PRO A 74 9.34 14.51 -18.24
CA PRO A 74 9.50 15.39 -19.41
C PRO A 74 8.19 15.54 -20.19
#